data_AF-X0ZBX4-F1
#
_entry.id   AF-X0ZBX4-F1
#
_cell.length_a   1.000
_cell.length_b   1.000
_cell.length_c   1.000
_cell.angle_alpha   90.00
_cell.angle_beta   90.00
_cell.angle_gamma   90.00
#
_symmetry.space_group_name_H-M   'P 1'
#
loop_
_entity.id
_entity.type
_entity.pdbx_description
1 polymer ?
#
loop_
_entity_poly.entity_id
_entity_poly.type
_entity_poly.pdbx_seq_one_letter_code
_entity_poly.pdbx_strand_id
1 'polypeptide(L)' 'GYGVQVAGGQEELRGKIIRIAHLGWMDRSDMVAAIFSLEMSLSKLGYPVTLGKGVAAAEEVLKE' A
#
# COMPACT_ATOMS: atom_id res chain seq x y z
N GLY A 1 10.56 -6.10 6.80
CA GLY A 1 9.42 -5.59 6.00
C GLY A 1 8.13 -5.89 6.73
N TYR A 2 7.01 -5.31 6.32
CA TYR A 2 5.71 -5.43 7.00
C TYR A 2 4.89 -6.64 6.51
N GLY A 3 5.54 -7.70 6.02
CA GLY A 3 4.85 -8.87 5.45
C GLY A 3 4.24 -8.66 4.06
N VAL A 4 4.21 -7.42 3.54
CA VAL A 4 3.70 -7.09 2.20
C VAL A 4 4.83 -6.99 1.18
N GLN A 5 4.63 -7.61 0.01
CA GLN A 5 5.49 -7.43 -1.16
C GLN A 5 4.71 -6.72 -2.27
N VAL A 6 5.36 -5.75 -2.91
CA VAL A 6 4.81 -5.02 -4.06
C VAL A 6 5.73 -5.17 -5.26
N ALA A 7 5.17 -5.04 -6.45
CA ALA A 7 5.96 -5.04 -7.67
C ALA A 7 6.40 -3.61 -8.05
N GLY A 8 7.56 -3.46 -8.67
CA GLY A 8 7.96 -2.20 -9.29
C GLY A 8 7.31 -1.99 -10.66
N GLY A 9 7.53 -0.80 -11.23
CA GLY A 9 7.27 -0.52 -12.65
C GLY A 9 8.18 -1.29 -13.60
N GLN A 10 7.71 -1.47 -14.83
CA GLN A 10 8.46 -2.12 -15.93
C GLN A 10 8.85 -1.07 -16.99
N GLU A 11 9.84 -1.38 -17.82
CA GLU A 11 10.32 -0.52 -18.92
C GLU A 11 10.51 0.94 -18.49
N GLU A 12 9.84 1.89 -19.16
CA GLU A 12 9.87 3.33 -18.90
C GLU A 12 9.39 3.75 -17.50
N LEU A 13 8.69 2.86 -16.78
CA LEU A 13 8.18 3.07 -15.42
C LEU A 13 9.09 2.49 -14.34
N ARG A 14 10.19 1.83 -14.70
CA ARG A 14 11.16 1.27 -13.74
C ARG A 14 11.68 2.38 -12.81
N GLY A 15 11.60 2.13 -11.50
CA GLY A 15 12.04 3.07 -10.46
C GLY A 15 11.13 4.29 -10.26
N LYS A 16 10.04 4.42 -11.02
CA LYS A 16 9.10 5.56 -10.93
C LYS A 16 7.83 5.22 -10.17
N ILE A 17 7.38 3.97 -10.22
CA ILE A 17 6.14 3.51 -9.58
C ILE A 17 6.34 2.19 -8.81
N ILE A 18 5.39 1.95 -7.91
CA ILE A 18 5.07 0.63 -7.37
C ILE A 18 3.68 0.22 -7.87
N ARG A 19 3.41 -1.08 -7.86
CA ARG A 19 2.12 -1.67 -8.22
C ARG A 19 1.62 -2.54 -7.08
N ILE A 20 0.41 -2.25 -6.63
CA ILE A 20 -0.34 -3.04 -5.66
C ILE A 20 -1.38 -3.83 -6.46
N ALA A 21 -1.30 -5.16 -6.41
CA ALA A 21 -2.28 -6.02 -7.07
C ALA A 21 -3.49 -6.27 -6.16
N HIS A 22 -4.65 -6.51 -6.76
CA HIS A 22 -5.89 -6.90 -6.08
C HIS A 22 -6.50 -8.14 -6.78
N LEU A 23 -5.71 -9.20 -6.91
CA LEU A 23 -6.03 -10.35 -7.78
C LEU A 23 -6.07 -11.66 -7.00
N GLY A 24 -6.99 -12.55 -7.41
CA GLY A 24 -7.06 -13.90 -6.86
C GLY A 24 -7.59 -13.92 -5.42
N TRP A 25 -6.93 -14.69 -4.55
CA TRP A 25 -7.31 -14.83 -3.14
C TRP A 25 -6.77 -13.65 -2.33
N MET A 26 -7.41 -12.49 -2.51
CA MET A 26 -7.18 -11.29 -1.71
C MET A 26 -8.51 -10.77 -1.19
N ASP A 27 -8.50 -10.26 0.03
CA ASP A 27 -9.66 -9.66 0.67
C ASP A 27 -9.39 -8.22 1.11
N ARG A 28 -10.36 -7.65 1.84
CA ARG A 28 -10.32 -6.27 2.31
C ARG A 28 -9.14 -6.04 3.28
N SER A 29 -8.80 -7.04 4.08
CA SER A 29 -7.70 -6.96 5.04
C SER A 29 -6.34 -6.91 4.35
N ASP A 30 -6.18 -7.59 3.21
CA ASP A 30 -4.96 -7.50 2.39
C ASP A 30 -4.74 -6.07 1.87
N MET A 31 -5.81 -5.40 1.44
CA MET A 31 -5.74 -4.01 0.98
C MET A 31 -5.39 -3.04 2.10
N VAL A 32 -5.97 -3.24 3.29
CA VAL A 32 -5.63 -2.47 4.49
C VAL A 32 -4.15 -2.67 4.86
N ALA A 33 -3.67 -3.92 4.85
CA ALA A 33 -2.27 -4.24 5.13
C ALA A 33 -1.31 -3.61 4.11
N ALA A 34 -1.69 -3.59 2.82
CA ALA A 34 -0.89 -2.96 1.77
C ALA A 34 -0.74 -1.46 1.98
N ILE A 35 -1.82 -0.76 2.33
CA ILE A 35 -1.82 0.68 2.59
C ILE A 35 -1.04 1.00 3.87
N PHE A 36 -1.26 0.25 4.94
CA PHE A 36 -0.47 0.35 6.18
C PHE A 36 1.04 0.21 5.89
N SER A 37 1.42 -0.84 5.15
CA SER A 37 2.82 -1.08 4.80
C SER A 37 3.41 0.05 3.97
N LEU A 38 2.63 0.65 3.08
CA LEU A 38 3.05 1.81 2.27
C LEU A 38 3.30 3.04 3.15
N GLU A 39 2.37 3.40 4.03
CA GLU A 39 2.51 4.54 4.94
C GLU A 39 3.74 4.39 5.85
N MET A 40 3.89 3.21 6.46
CA MET A 40 5.04 2.92 7.32
C MET A 40 6.36 2.93 6.57
N SER A 41 6.37 2.53 5.29
CA SER A 41 7.56 2.58 4.44
C SER A 41 7.91 4.02 4.05
N LEU A 42 6.92 4.82 3.63
CA LEU A 42 7.09 6.23 3.29
C LEU A 42 7.57 7.05 4.49
N SER A 43 6.98 6.83 5.67
CA SER A 43 7.41 7.48 6.90
C SER A 43 8.87 7.14 7.25
N LYS A 44 9.25 5.86 7.15
CA LYS A 44 10.64 5.43 7.37
C LYS A 44 11.64 6.07 6.40
N LEU A 45 11.21 6.37 5.17
CA LEU A 45 12.01 7.06 4.17
C LEU A 45 12.03 8.59 4.32
N GLY A 46 11.38 9.13 5.36
CA GLY A 46 11.32 10.57 5.63
C GLY A 46 10.29 11.33 4.79
N TYR A 47 9.38 10.63 4.12
CA TYR A 47 8.29 11.28 3.39
C TYR A 47 7.23 11.81 4.38
N PRO A 48 6.66 13.01 4.17
CA PRO A 48 5.70 13.62 5.09
C PRO A 48 4.31 13.01 4.95
N VAL A 49 4.17 11.74 5.34
CA VAL A 49 2.89 11.01 5.38
C VAL A 49 2.27 11.06 6.77
N THR A 50 0.95 11.26 6.84
CA THR A 50 0.19 11.11 8.08
C THR A 50 -0.18 9.65 8.26
N LEU A 51 0.45 8.96 9.20
CA LEU A 51 0.16 7.55 9.49
C LEU A 51 -1.31 7.35 9.88
N GLY A 52 -1.90 6.28 9.38
CA GLY A 52 -3.29 5.89 9.62
C GLY A 52 -4.32 6.60 8.75
N LYS A 53 -3.95 7.67 8.03
CA LYS A 53 -4.91 8.44 7.21
C LYS A 53 -5.45 7.61 6.05
N GLY A 54 -4.58 6.93 5.32
CA GLY A 54 -4.92 6.05 4.21
C GLY A 54 -5.61 4.77 4.68
N VAL A 55 -5.17 4.21 5.81
CA VAL A 55 -5.82 3.04 6.43
C VAL A 55 -7.27 3.36 6.78
N ALA A 56 -7.52 4.46 7.51
CA ALA A 56 -8.89 4.88 7.85
C ALA A 56 -9.74 5.13 6.59
N ALA A 57 -9.18 5.78 5.57
CA ALA A 57 -9.89 5.98 4.30
C ALA A 57 -10.21 4.65 3.59
N ALA A 58 -9.32 3.67 3.64
CA ALA A 58 -9.55 2.35 3.06
C ALA A 58 -10.64 1.60 3.82
N GLU A 59 -10.60 1.59 5.15
CA GLU A 59 -11.64 0.99 5.99
C GLU A 59 -13.01 1.64 5.74
N GLU A 60 -13.07 2.96 5.57
CA GLU A 60 -14.33 3.66 5.28
C GLU A 60 -14.92 3.31 3.89
N VAL A 61 -14.08 3.00 2.91
CA VAL A 61 -14.53 2.56 1.57
C VAL A 61 -14.83 1.06 1.55
N LEU A 62 -14.14 0.28 2.38
CA LEU A 62 -14.23 -1.18 2.43
C LEU A 62 -15.11 -1.68 3.57
N LYS A 63 -15.73 -0.84 4.39
CA LYS A 63 -16.74 -1.27 5.36
C LYS A 63 -18.03 -1.63 4.62
N GLU A 64 -18.71 -2.69 5.07
CA GLU A 64 -20.02 -3.10 4.53
C GLU A 64 -21.11 -2.08 4.84
#